data_AF-A0A9W9C9X6-F1
#
_entry.id   AF-A0A9W9C9X6-F1
#
_cell.length_a   1.000
_cell.length_b   1.000
_cell.length_c   1.000
_cell.angle_alpha   90.00
_cell.angle_beta   90.00
_cell.angle_gamma   90.00
#
_symmetry.space_group_name_H-M   'P 1'
#
loop_
_entity.id
_entity.type
_entity.pdbx_description
1 polymer ?
#
loop_
_entity_poly.entity_id
_entity_poly.type
_entity_poly.pdbx_seq_one_letter_code
_entity_poly.pdbx_strand_id
1 'polypeptide(L)'
;MRIRQGPATPERDVDAPVPSPLERIVFSNFSKEQILTERWTAGVRQTAAYLSVDLAMLGRVDMATRIQELLHNPAYIPKGMYDGAANYWPCLNFAWEAAHIQGPNMDDEEALQKRQEDEVLYVEKQCFEAPPNDKHQIEVENDLRRIFHEGIDSFDEDEVVATMTKLSDMCTPGSFQGRAVRARAIDYLMRKGRRQEAENMLGLATQAIQNSAYKLHNEMPKLRYAWRLLVTGVLRDQLGIDNRELEEKGGQAIHTIQQRLRDGPIRPLALEPMEELAGIVEAKFGYKIRNPPVNDEDIAGAEARLDVPLPRDLKAFLHTSNGFSRDEVVVINSISALKWQPPLIPEYQLSLLPGVDAYKGPDIEYVALDRVISLSGYSRLGNEYVYLIEPHFVNEARTRLRDYYENQAQPEMRTIMDKCVKDYFGGWDELQQLDWGITRFRKYDCDFVPGFHIFLEDLAVRPVEL
;
A
#
# COMPACT_ATOMS: atom_id res chain seq x y z
N MET A 1 -8.32 -33.30 -29.78
CA MET A 1 -8.29 -32.30 -28.68
C MET A 1 -6.89 -32.33 -28.08
N ARG A 2 -6.05 -31.30 -28.27
CA ARG A 2 -4.70 -31.26 -27.68
C ARG A 2 -4.77 -30.49 -26.36
N ILE A 3 -4.54 -31.18 -25.24
CA ILE A 3 -4.38 -30.54 -23.94
C ILE A 3 -3.06 -29.76 -24.00
N ARG A 4 -3.11 -28.42 -23.90
CA ARG A 4 -1.92 -27.64 -23.63
C ARG A 4 -1.52 -27.94 -22.19
N GLN A 5 -0.35 -28.55 -22.00
CA GLN A 5 0.31 -28.51 -20.69
C GLN A 5 0.53 -27.04 -20.35
N GLY A 6 0.17 -26.64 -19.14
CA GLY A 6 0.48 -25.30 -18.64
C GLY A 6 2.00 -25.08 -18.60
N PRO A 7 2.46 -23.82 -18.52
CA PRO A 7 3.87 -23.57 -18.22
C PRO A 7 4.25 -24.34 -16.95
N ALA A 8 5.44 -24.96 -16.95
CA ALA A 8 5.98 -25.55 -15.74
C ALA A 8 6.00 -24.47 -14.65
N THR A 9 5.40 -24.76 -13.50
CA THR A 9 5.54 -23.90 -12.33
C THR A 9 7.04 -23.75 -12.07
N PRO A 10 7.59 -22.54 -11.93
CA PRO A 10 9.02 -22.40 -11.65
C PRO A 10 9.36 -23.26 -10.44
N GLU A 11 10.42 -24.05 -10.54
CA GLU A 11 10.90 -24.88 -9.45
C GLU A 11 11.18 -23.94 -8.28
N ARG A 12 10.30 -23.97 -7.26
CA ARG A 12 10.52 -23.21 -6.03
C ARG A 12 11.84 -23.70 -5.47
N ASP A 13 12.75 -22.77 -5.24
CA ASP A 13 14.02 -23.05 -4.61
C ASP A 13 13.76 -23.76 -3.27
N VAL A 14 14.03 -25.06 -3.23
CA VAL A 14 13.59 -25.95 -2.14
C VAL A 14 14.41 -25.68 -0.88
N ASP A 15 15.55 -25.00 -1.03
CA ASP A 15 16.48 -24.65 0.03
C ASP A 15 16.26 -23.22 0.58
N ALA A 16 15.31 -22.45 0.03
CA ALA A 16 14.95 -21.15 0.57
C ALA A 16 14.37 -21.28 1.99
N PRO A 17 14.91 -20.57 3.01
CA PRO A 17 14.45 -20.71 4.38
C PRO A 17 12.98 -20.27 4.49
N VAL A 18 12.15 -21.10 5.14
CA VAL A 18 10.75 -20.78 5.41
C VAL A 18 10.71 -19.51 6.28
N PRO A 19 10.02 -18.43 5.85
CA PRO A 19 9.95 -17.20 6.62
C PRO A 19 9.40 -17.45 8.03
N SER A 20 9.98 -16.75 9.01
CA SER A 20 9.50 -16.77 10.40
C SER A 20 8.02 -16.34 10.47
N PRO A 21 7.26 -16.75 11.50
CA PRO A 21 5.90 -16.24 11.73
C PRO A 21 5.86 -14.71 11.75
N LEU A 22 6.91 -14.08 12.32
CA LEU A 22 7.08 -12.64 12.37
C LEU A 22 7.19 -12.00 10.97
N GLU A 23 8.02 -12.57 10.08
CA GLU A 23 8.13 -12.12 8.69
C GLU A 23 6.84 -12.30 7.91
N ARG A 24 6.21 -13.48 8.02
CA ARG A 24 5.02 -13.83 7.24
C ARG A 24 3.78 -13.02 7.66
N ILE A 25 3.67 -12.63 8.92
CA ILE A 25 2.46 -12.00 9.47
C ILE A 25 2.61 -10.48 9.62
N VAL A 26 3.76 -9.99 10.11
CA VAL A 26 3.95 -8.57 10.46
C VAL A 26 4.73 -7.84 9.37
N PHE A 27 5.85 -8.40 8.94
CA PHE A 27 6.74 -7.75 7.96
C PHE A 27 6.43 -8.14 6.50
N SER A 28 5.33 -8.84 6.23
CA SER A 28 4.93 -9.24 4.87
C SER A 28 4.61 -8.05 3.96
N ASN A 29 4.25 -6.90 4.54
CA ASN A 29 4.04 -5.64 3.83
C ASN A 29 5.19 -4.63 4.08
N PHE A 30 6.29 -5.04 4.72
CA PHE A 30 7.42 -4.17 5.06
C PHE A 30 8.74 -4.81 4.59
N SER A 31 9.27 -4.32 3.47
CA SER A 31 10.69 -4.51 3.12
C SER A 31 11.46 -3.24 3.45
N LYS A 32 12.67 -3.40 3.97
CA LYS A 32 13.60 -2.29 4.20
C LYS A 32 13.90 -1.56 2.89
N GLU A 33 14.18 -2.33 1.86
CA GLU A 33 14.50 -1.88 0.51
C GLU A 33 13.32 -1.09 -0.07
N GLN A 34 12.11 -1.67 -0.02
CA GLN A 34 10.88 -1.02 -0.47
C GLN A 34 10.67 0.33 0.21
N ILE A 35 10.78 0.41 1.55
CA ILE A 35 10.63 1.67 2.29
C ILE A 35 11.69 2.69 1.90
N LEU A 36 12.95 2.28 1.76
CA LEU A 36 14.03 3.20 1.40
C LEU A 36 13.90 3.69 -0.05
N THR A 37 13.37 2.89 -0.98
CA THR A 37 13.17 3.27 -2.39
C THR A 37 11.85 3.96 -2.68
N GLU A 38 10.83 3.81 -1.82
CA GLU A 38 9.49 4.36 -2.02
C GLU A 38 9.55 5.88 -2.20
N ARG A 39 9.28 6.38 -3.42
CA ARG A 39 9.35 7.81 -3.74
C ARG A 39 8.19 8.59 -3.13
N TRP A 40 7.06 7.94 -2.87
CA TRP A 40 5.88 8.57 -2.30
C TRP A 40 5.89 8.54 -0.77
N THR A 41 6.14 9.69 -0.13
CA THR A 41 6.12 9.80 1.35
C THR A 41 4.78 9.35 1.97
N ALA A 42 3.64 9.48 1.28
CA ALA A 42 2.37 8.94 1.80
C ALA A 42 2.33 7.40 1.79
N GLY A 43 2.99 6.73 0.82
CA GLY A 43 3.16 5.26 0.82
C GLY A 43 4.04 4.79 1.98
N VAL A 44 5.12 5.53 2.29
CA VAL A 44 5.94 5.32 3.50
C VAL A 44 5.10 5.46 4.76
N ARG A 45 4.30 6.53 4.89
CA ARG A 45 3.39 6.76 6.03
C ARG A 45 2.36 5.64 6.18
N GLN A 46 1.73 5.22 5.08
CA GLN A 46 0.72 4.17 5.09
C GLN A 46 1.30 2.83 5.57
N THR A 47 2.45 2.43 5.01
CA THR A 47 3.14 1.19 5.39
C THR A 47 3.63 1.22 6.84
N ALA A 48 4.20 2.35 7.27
CA ALA A 48 4.61 2.56 8.66
C ALA A 48 3.41 2.51 9.63
N ALA A 49 2.25 3.06 9.26
CA ALA A 49 1.07 3.02 10.09
C ALA A 49 0.49 1.60 10.22
N TYR A 50 0.43 0.83 9.13
CA TYR A 50 0.08 -0.59 9.20
C TYR A 50 1.00 -1.34 10.17
N LEU A 51 2.31 -1.19 10.01
CA LEU A 51 3.29 -1.79 10.92
C LEU A 51 3.09 -1.34 12.37
N SER A 52 2.75 -0.07 12.62
CA SER A 52 2.52 0.42 13.99
C SER A 52 1.30 -0.23 14.66
N VAL A 53 0.21 -0.49 13.92
CA VAL A 53 -0.94 -1.23 14.45
C VAL A 53 -0.55 -2.68 14.72
N ASP A 54 0.12 -3.32 13.76
CA ASP A 54 0.54 -4.73 13.88
C ASP A 54 1.51 -4.93 15.07
N LEU A 55 2.46 -4.01 15.29
CA LEU A 55 3.34 -4.01 16.48
C LEU A 55 2.55 -3.80 17.79
N ALA A 56 1.63 -2.85 17.83
CA ALA A 56 0.80 -2.61 19.02
C ALA A 56 -0.04 -3.84 19.39
N MET A 57 -0.64 -4.53 18.40
CA MET A 57 -1.43 -5.75 18.61
C MET A 57 -0.62 -6.90 19.21
N LEU A 58 0.70 -6.89 19.02
CA LEU A 58 1.66 -7.85 19.57
C LEU A 58 2.25 -7.41 20.92
N GLY A 59 1.62 -6.42 21.57
CA GLY A 59 2.05 -5.88 22.87
C GLY A 59 3.14 -4.80 22.79
N ARG A 60 3.52 -4.34 21.59
CA ARG A 60 4.62 -3.38 21.38
C ARG A 60 4.12 -1.98 21.09
N VAL A 61 3.26 -1.50 21.98
CA VAL A 61 2.69 -0.15 21.95
C VAL A 61 3.79 0.92 22.03
N ASP A 62 4.90 0.65 22.74
CA ASP A 62 6.08 1.52 22.78
C ASP A 62 6.68 1.76 21.39
N MET A 63 6.79 0.71 20.56
CA MET A 63 7.30 0.81 19.20
C MET A 63 6.31 1.48 18.26
N ALA A 64 5.02 1.16 18.42
CA ALA A 64 3.94 1.79 17.67
C ALA A 64 3.90 3.30 17.90
N THR A 65 4.00 3.75 19.16
CA THR A 65 4.13 5.17 19.52
C THR A 65 5.34 5.80 18.85
N ARG A 66 6.52 5.17 18.88
CA ARG A 66 7.73 5.71 18.23
C ARG A 66 7.59 5.83 16.71
N ILE A 67 6.91 4.90 16.03
CA ILE A 67 6.57 5.07 14.62
C ILE A 67 5.65 6.29 14.45
N GLN A 68 4.60 6.39 15.26
CA GLN A 68 3.63 7.48 15.16
C GLN A 68 4.22 8.86 15.47
N GLU A 69 5.19 8.95 16.39
CA GLU A 69 6.01 10.16 16.62
C GLU A 69 6.78 10.56 15.36
N LEU A 70 7.36 9.62 14.60
CA LEU A 70 8.02 9.92 13.32
C LEU A 70 7.03 10.41 12.27
N LEU A 71 5.84 9.81 12.18
CA LEU A 71 4.81 10.18 11.21
C LEU A 71 4.15 11.55 11.50
N HIS A 72 4.30 12.06 12.72
CA HIS A 72 3.79 13.36 13.16
C HIS A 72 4.88 14.41 13.41
N ASN A 73 6.15 14.07 13.21
CA ASN A 73 7.25 14.99 13.42
C ASN A 73 7.27 16.04 12.28
N PRO A 74 7.08 17.35 12.57
CA PRO A 74 7.04 18.39 11.54
C PRO A 74 8.39 18.60 10.83
N ALA A 75 9.50 18.08 11.37
CA ALA A 75 10.80 18.07 10.68
C ALA A 75 10.88 17.02 9.55
N TYR A 76 9.94 16.07 9.50
CA TYR A 76 9.89 15.00 8.50
C TYR A 76 8.63 15.09 7.62
N ILE A 77 7.48 15.37 8.25
CA ILE A 77 6.15 15.43 7.62
C ILE A 77 5.60 16.85 7.78
N PRO A 78 5.60 17.69 6.72
CA PRO A 78 5.02 19.02 6.77
C PRO A 78 3.54 19.01 7.19
N LYS A 79 3.15 19.96 8.04
CA LYS A 79 1.79 20.07 8.55
C LYS A 79 0.78 20.23 7.39
N GLY A 80 -0.19 19.33 7.32
CA GLY A 80 -1.21 19.32 6.26
C GLY A 80 -0.88 18.43 5.06
N MET A 81 0.33 17.85 4.99
CA MET A 81 0.66 16.82 4.00
C MET A 81 -0.30 15.64 4.12
N TYR A 82 -0.77 15.11 2.98
CA TYR A 82 -1.74 14.02 2.92
C TYR A 82 -1.34 12.85 3.82
N ASP A 83 -2.28 12.45 4.67
CA ASP A 83 -2.12 11.29 5.52
C ASP A 83 -2.78 10.05 4.90
N GLY A 84 -2.01 9.32 4.11
CA GLY A 84 -2.40 7.99 3.60
C GLY A 84 -2.69 6.97 4.72
N ALA A 85 -2.39 7.30 5.99
CA ALA A 85 -2.67 6.49 7.16
C ALA A 85 -3.88 6.97 8.00
N ALA A 86 -4.62 8.00 7.57
CA ALA A 86 -5.69 8.62 8.37
C ALA A 86 -6.75 7.62 8.89
N ASN A 87 -6.98 6.52 8.17
CA ASN A 87 -7.93 5.47 8.53
C ASN A 87 -7.45 4.54 9.67
N TYR A 88 -6.16 4.55 10.02
CA TYR A 88 -5.54 3.59 10.94
C TYR A 88 -5.01 4.24 12.23
N TRP A 89 -4.73 5.54 12.21
CA TRP A 89 -4.49 6.34 13.43
C TRP A 89 -5.56 6.15 14.52
N PRO A 90 -6.88 6.21 14.23
CA PRO A 90 -7.96 6.01 15.19
C PRO A 90 -7.75 4.85 16.18
N CYS A 91 -7.32 3.70 15.66
CA CYS A 91 -7.22 2.45 16.42
C CYS A 91 -6.14 2.48 17.52
N LEU A 92 -5.08 3.27 17.33
CA LEU A 92 -3.98 3.34 18.30
C LEU A 92 -4.34 4.12 19.58
N ASN A 93 -5.38 4.96 19.54
CA ASN A 93 -5.89 5.63 20.73
C ASN A 93 -6.32 4.64 21.82
N PHE A 94 -7.00 3.56 21.42
CA PHE A 94 -7.39 2.47 22.31
C PHE A 94 -6.19 1.64 22.80
N ALA A 95 -5.15 1.49 21.97
CA ALA A 95 -3.90 0.83 22.38
C ALA A 95 -3.15 1.65 23.45
N TRP A 96 -3.08 2.98 23.27
CA TRP A 96 -2.49 3.92 24.23
C TRP A 96 -3.24 3.95 25.55
N GLU A 97 -4.57 4.03 25.51
CA GLU A 97 -5.44 3.93 26.69
C GLU A 97 -5.20 2.62 27.45
N ALA A 98 -5.27 1.48 26.76
CA ALA A 98 -5.12 0.15 27.35
C ALA A 98 -3.71 -0.12 27.91
N ALA A 99 -2.68 0.50 27.33
CA ALA A 99 -1.29 0.42 27.82
C ALA A 99 -0.94 1.49 28.86
N HIS A 100 -1.83 2.45 29.13
CA HIS A 100 -1.58 3.63 29.96
C HIS A 100 -0.37 4.47 29.49
N ILE A 101 -0.24 4.64 28.18
CA ILE A 101 0.81 5.43 27.51
C ILE A 101 0.18 6.65 26.84
N GLN A 102 0.84 7.80 26.87
CA GLN A 102 0.39 8.99 26.14
C GLN A 102 0.79 8.90 24.66
N GLY A 103 -0.17 8.96 23.74
CA GLY A 103 0.08 9.05 22.29
C GLY A 103 0.26 10.50 21.78
N PRO A 104 0.82 10.70 20.57
CA PRO A 104 1.14 12.04 20.05
C PRO A 104 -0.09 12.95 19.80
N ASN A 105 -1.23 12.36 19.40
CA ASN A 105 -2.53 13.04 19.30
C ASN A 105 -3.61 12.13 19.89
N MET A 106 -3.47 11.80 21.17
CA MET A 106 -4.44 10.94 21.86
C MET A 106 -5.78 11.68 21.99
N ASP A 107 -6.86 11.02 21.55
CA ASP A 107 -8.24 11.48 21.74
C ASP A 107 -8.57 11.65 23.24
N ASP A 108 -9.44 12.60 23.58
CA ASP A 108 -10.04 12.69 24.92
C ASP A 108 -11.13 11.62 25.13
N GLU A 109 -11.64 11.47 26.36
CA GLU A 109 -12.62 10.43 26.69
C GLU A 109 -13.93 10.54 25.88
N GLU A 110 -14.36 11.75 25.52
CA GLU A 110 -15.57 11.95 24.71
C GLU A 110 -15.34 11.50 23.26
N ALA A 111 -14.20 11.87 22.68
CA ALA A 111 -13.79 11.42 21.35
C ALA A 111 -13.50 9.91 21.30
N LEU A 112 -12.88 9.33 22.33
CA LEU A 112 -12.68 7.88 22.49
C LEU A 112 -14.02 7.13 22.55
N GLN A 113 -14.97 7.61 23.35
CA GLN A 113 -16.27 6.98 23.49
C GLN A 113 -17.06 7.03 22.17
N LYS A 114 -17.11 8.20 21.52
CA LYS A 114 -17.75 8.33 20.21
C LYS A 114 -17.11 7.42 19.15
N ARG A 115 -15.77 7.37 19.11
CA ARG A 115 -15.05 6.48 18.20
C ARG A 115 -15.40 5.01 18.43
N GLN A 116 -15.51 4.59 19.70
CA GLN A 116 -15.91 3.22 20.03
C GLN A 116 -17.33 2.91 19.53
N GLU A 117 -18.26 3.87 19.59
CA GLU A 117 -19.63 3.69 19.06
C GLU A 117 -19.64 3.56 17.53
N ASP A 118 -18.95 4.47 16.82
CA ASP A 118 -18.82 4.46 15.36
C ASP A 118 -18.16 3.15 14.84
N GLU A 119 -17.08 2.71 15.48
CA GLU A 119 -16.33 1.52 15.09
C GLU A 119 -17.04 0.20 15.47
N VAL A 120 -17.73 0.15 16.62
CA VAL A 120 -18.58 -1.00 16.97
C VAL A 120 -19.69 -1.17 15.93
N LEU A 121 -20.39 -0.08 15.55
CA LEU A 121 -21.43 -0.13 14.52
C LEU A 121 -20.87 -0.59 13.17
N TYR A 122 -19.66 -0.13 12.80
CA TYR A 122 -18.97 -0.61 11.59
C TYR A 122 -18.71 -2.12 11.65
N VAL A 123 -18.11 -2.63 12.74
CA VAL A 123 -17.78 -4.06 12.86
C VAL A 123 -19.04 -4.93 12.96
N GLU A 124 -20.07 -4.49 13.68
CA GLU A 124 -21.36 -5.19 13.76
C GLU A 124 -22.04 -5.29 12.38
N LYS A 125 -21.88 -4.31 11.50
CA LYS A 125 -22.30 -4.41 10.10
C LYS A 125 -21.47 -5.47 9.32
N GLN A 126 -20.15 -5.50 9.51
CA GLN A 126 -19.25 -6.47 8.86
C GLN A 126 -19.59 -7.93 9.22
N CYS A 127 -20.19 -8.18 10.39
CA CYS A 127 -20.72 -9.50 10.79
C CYS A 127 -21.81 -10.07 9.85
N PHE A 128 -22.27 -9.31 8.85
CA PHE A 128 -23.33 -9.74 7.94
C PHE A 128 -23.13 -9.35 6.47
N GLU A 129 -21.93 -8.97 6.03
CA GLU A 129 -21.67 -8.60 4.63
C GLU A 129 -21.48 -9.82 3.70
N ALA A 130 -21.16 -10.99 4.25
CA ALA A 130 -21.10 -12.24 3.49
C ALA A 130 -22.50 -12.89 3.39
N PRO A 131 -22.88 -13.49 2.24
CA PRO A 131 -24.10 -14.28 2.15
C PRO A 131 -23.94 -15.57 2.97
N PRO A 132 -24.97 -15.99 3.73
CA PRO A 132 -24.91 -17.20 4.53
C PRO A 132 -24.87 -18.46 3.68
N ASN A 133 -24.10 -19.47 4.13
CA ASN A 133 -23.87 -20.71 3.39
C ASN A 133 -25.05 -21.68 3.46
N ASP A 134 -25.80 -21.67 4.56
CA ASP A 134 -26.95 -22.56 4.79
C ASP A 134 -28.04 -21.93 5.68
N LYS A 135 -29.13 -22.68 5.89
CA LYS A 135 -30.26 -22.25 6.73
C LYS A 135 -29.92 -22.06 8.19
N HIS A 136 -28.99 -22.85 8.74
CA HIS A 136 -28.60 -22.74 10.12
C HIS A 136 -27.77 -21.48 10.36
N GLN A 137 -26.94 -21.10 9.38
CA GLN A 137 -26.22 -19.82 9.44
C GLN A 137 -27.21 -18.64 9.42
N ILE A 138 -28.26 -18.71 8.58
CA ILE A 138 -29.34 -17.70 8.56
C ILE A 138 -30.02 -17.56 9.93
N GLU A 139 -30.31 -18.67 10.62
CA GLU A 139 -30.90 -18.65 11.97
C GLU A 139 -30.00 -17.91 12.96
N VAL A 140 -28.72 -18.28 13.06
CA VAL A 140 -27.76 -17.66 13.99
C VAL A 140 -27.46 -16.21 13.64
N GLU A 141 -27.40 -15.86 12.35
CA GLU A 141 -27.29 -14.46 11.92
C GLU A 141 -28.51 -13.63 12.33
N ASN A 142 -29.73 -14.17 12.22
CA ASN A 142 -30.93 -13.46 12.65
C ASN A 142 -30.96 -13.27 14.16
N ASP A 143 -30.53 -14.26 14.94
CA ASP A 143 -30.37 -14.14 16.40
C ASP A 143 -29.35 -13.03 16.75
N LEU A 144 -28.20 -12.99 16.07
CA LEU A 144 -27.19 -11.96 16.30
C LEU A 144 -27.63 -10.57 15.83
N ARG A 145 -28.37 -10.46 14.72
CA ARG A 145 -28.98 -9.19 14.27
C ARG A 145 -29.96 -8.66 15.30
N ARG A 146 -30.79 -9.52 15.88
CA ARG A 146 -31.70 -9.16 16.98
C ARG A 146 -30.92 -8.64 18.18
N ILE A 147 -29.86 -9.35 18.57
CA ILE A 147 -28.98 -8.96 19.69
C ILE A 147 -28.37 -7.56 19.49
N PHE A 148 -27.86 -7.25 18.29
CA PHE A 148 -27.31 -5.91 18.02
C PHE A 148 -28.40 -4.83 17.90
N HIS A 149 -29.54 -5.13 17.27
CA HIS A 149 -30.63 -4.17 17.06
C HIS A 149 -31.35 -3.77 18.36
N GLU A 150 -31.64 -4.73 19.24
CA GLU A 150 -32.28 -4.47 20.54
C GLU A 150 -31.26 -3.99 21.61
N GLY A 151 -29.96 -4.07 21.29
CA GLY A 151 -28.86 -3.64 22.14
C GLY A 151 -28.27 -4.81 22.92
N ILE A 152 -26.97 -5.07 22.72
CA ILE A 152 -26.26 -6.26 23.22
C ILE A 152 -26.29 -6.46 24.74
N ASP A 153 -26.54 -5.40 25.52
CA ASP A 153 -26.66 -5.45 26.98
C ASP A 153 -28.09 -5.69 27.49
N SER A 154 -29.07 -5.86 26.59
CA SER A 154 -30.45 -6.30 26.94
C SER A 154 -30.62 -7.82 27.00
N PHE A 155 -29.58 -8.57 26.61
CA PHE A 155 -29.55 -10.04 26.54
C PHE A 155 -28.75 -10.66 27.68
N ASP A 156 -29.01 -11.94 27.95
CA ASP A 156 -28.17 -12.72 28.84
C ASP A 156 -26.75 -12.86 28.27
N GLU A 157 -25.73 -12.75 29.13
CA GLU A 157 -24.34 -12.72 28.67
C GLU A 157 -23.90 -14.06 28.04
N ASP A 158 -24.43 -15.18 28.52
CA ASP A 158 -24.15 -16.50 27.94
C ASP A 158 -24.94 -16.71 26.63
N GLU A 159 -26.14 -16.14 26.47
CA GLU A 159 -26.86 -16.11 25.18
C GLU A 159 -26.05 -15.37 24.11
N VAL A 160 -25.50 -14.19 24.43
CA VAL A 160 -24.67 -13.39 23.53
C VAL A 160 -23.40 -14.14 23.14
N VAL A 161 -22.66 -14.66 24.14
CA VAL A 161 -21.39 -15.35 23.92
C VAL A 161 -21.59 -16.66 23.15
N ALA A 162 -22.64 -17.44 23.45
CA ALA A 162 -22.97 -18.65 22.71
C ALA A 162 -23.33 -18.35 21.25
N THR A 163 -24.11 -17.30 20.99
CA THR A 163 -24.52 -16.90 19.63
C THR A 163 -23.32 -16.47 18.79
N MET A 164 -22.44 -15.62 19.34
CA MET A 164 -21.22 -15.19 18.64
C MET A 164 -20.24 -16.33 18.41
N THR A 165 -20.04 -17.21 19.39
CA THR A 165 -19.15 -18.38 19.27
C THR A 165 -19.66 -19.32 18.18
N LYS A 166 -20.95 -19.65 18.20
CA LYS A 166 -21.59 -20.49 17.20
C LYS A 166 -21.45 -19.90 15.78
N LEU A 167 -21.67 -18.59 15.60
CA LEU A 167 -21.48 -17.97 14.28
C LEU A 167 -20.01 -17.95 13.86
N SER A 168 -19.08 -17.71 14.80
CA SER A 168 -17.64 -17.82 14.55
C SER A 168 -17.25 -19.21 14.03
N ASP A 169 -17.76 -20.28 14.63
CA ASP A 169 -17.44 -21.66 14.23
C ASP A 169 -18.00 -22.02 12.86
N MET A 170 -19.12 -21.41 12.46
CA MET A 170 -19.73 -21.56 11.13
C MET A 170 -19.02 -20.74 10.05
N CYS A 171 -18.25 -19.71 10.42
CA CYS A 171 -17.52 -18.87 9.48
C CYS A 171 -16.15 -19.46 9.13
N THR A 172 -15.86 -19.57 7.82
CA THR A 172 -14.51 -19.85 7.30
C THR A 172 -13.45 -19.05 8.08
N PRO A 173 -12.36 -19.67 8.59
CA PRO A 173 -11.34 -19.03 9.44
C PRO A 173 -10.56 -17.90 8.75
N GLY A 174 -11.23 -16.79 8.43
CA GLY A 174 -10.68 -15.79 7.53
C GLY A 174 -11.68 -14.94 6.73
N SER A 175 -12.94 -15.38 6.58
CA SER A 175 -13.96 -14.56 5.91
C SER A 175 -14.13 -13.21 6.63
N PHE A 176 -14.47 -12.14 5.91
CA PHE A 176 -14.72 -10.82 6.49
C PHE A 176 -15.68 -10.91 7.69
N GLN A 177 -16.79 -11.63 7.50
CA GLN A 177 -17.74 -11.99 8.54
C GLN A 177 -17.09 -12.69 9.75
N GLY A 178 -16.32 -13.76 9.51
CA GLY A 178 -15.69 -14.53 10.58
C GLY A 178 -14.64 -13.75 11.37
N ARG A 179 -13.98 -12.74 10.77
CA ARG A 179 -13.08 -11.85 11.49
C ARG A 179 -13.87 -10.83 12.32
N ALA A 180 -14.91 -10.23 11.76
CA ALA A 180 -15.77 -9.27 12.44
C ALA A 180 -16.47 -9.88 13.68
N VAL A 181 -17.05 -11.08 13.54
CA VAL A 181 -17.71 -11.80 14.63
C VAL A 181 -16.74 -12.11 15.78
N ARG A 182 -15.54 -12.63 15.46
CA ARG A 182 -14.51 -12.94 16.47
C ARG A 182 -13.99 -11.67 17.16
N ALA A 183 -13.73 -10.60 16.40
CA ALA A 183 -13.32 -9.31 16.94
C ALA A 183 -14.38 -8.77 17.92
N ARG A 184 -15.66 -8.78 17.51
CA ARG A 184 -16.78 -8.30 18.33
C ARG A 184 -16.96 -9.12 19.61
N ALA A 185 -16.79 -10.44 19.53
CA ALA A 185 -16.82 -11.34 20.68
C ALA A 185 -15.69 -11.07 21.67
N ILE A 186 -14.45 -10.89 21.19
CA ILE A 186 -13.29 -10.56 22.04
C ILE A 186 -13.53 -9.22 22.77
N ASP A 187 -14.00 -8.19 22.08
CA ASP A 187 -14.35 -6.90 22.69
C ASP A 187 -15.44 -7.04 23.76
N TYR A 188 -16.55 -7.73 23.47
CA TYR A 188 -17.63 -7.94 24.43
C TYR A 188 -17.15 -8.71 25.67
N LEU A 189 -16.44 -9.83 25.49
CA LEU A 189 -15.89 -10.64 26.58
C LEU A 189 -14.91 -9.84 27.44
N MET A 190 -14.03 -9.02 26.84
CA MET A 190 -13.11 -8.15 27.58
C MET A 190 -13.83 -7.01 28.31
N ARG A 191 -14.92 -6.47 27.75
CA ARG A 191 -15.79 -5.48 28.40
C ARG A 191 -16.50 -6.07 29.64
N LYS A 192 -16.90 -7.35 29.58
CA LYS A 192 -17.51 -8.10 30.70
C LYS A 192 -16.49 -8.71 31.68
N GLY A 193 -15.18 -8.55 31.43
CA GLY A 193 -14.12 -9.12 32.28
C GLY A 193 -13.89 -10.64 32.11
N ARG A 194 -14.51 -11.27 31.11
CA ARG A 194 -14.41 -12.71 30.78
C ARG A 194 -13.12 -13.02 30.00
N ARG A 195 -11.98 -12.64 30.59
CA ARG A 195 -10.65 -12.67 29.92
C ARG A 195 -10.29 -14.03 29.33
N GLN A 196 -10.51 -15.12 30.06
CA GLN A 196 -10.10 -16.46 29.59
C GLN A 196 -10.85 -16.89 28.33
N GLU A 197 -12.11 -16.51 28.20
CA GLU A 197 -12.92 -16.80 27.02
C GLU A 197 -12.55 -15.89 25.85
N ALA A 198 -12.17 -14.64 26.12
CA ALA A 198 -11.60 -13.75 25.11
C ALA A 198 -10.27 -14.30 24.56
N GLU A 199 -9.43 -14.89 25.41
CA GLU A 199 -8.19 -15.59 25.00
C GLU A 199 -8.46 -16.84 24.16
N ASN A 200 -9.50 -17.61 24.49
CA ASN A 200 -9.94 -18.77 23.70
C ASN A 200 -10.45 -18.33 22.31
N MET A 201 -11.26 -17.27 22.25
CA MET A 201 -11.76 -16.68 20.99
C MET A 201 -10.62 -16.10 20.14
N LEU A 202 -9.64 -15.45 20.79
CA LEU A 202 -8.40 -15.01 20.15
C LEU A 202 -7.63 -16.18 19.55
N GLY A 203 -7.62 -17.36 20.19
CA GLY A 203 -7.02 -18.58 19.65
C GLY A 203 -7.57 -18.98 18.27
N LEU A 204 -8.87 -18.80 18.04
CA LEU A 204 -9.49 -19.03 16.73
C LEU A 204 -9.08 -17.96 15.70
N ALA A 205 -8.94 -16.70 16.13
CA ALA A 205 -8.42 -15.63 15.28
C ALA A 205 -6.93 -15.84 14.93
N THR A 206 -6.11 -16.31 15.87
CA THR A 206 -4.70 -16.70 15.68
C THR A 206 -4.58 -17.80 14.63
N GLN A 207 -5.39 -18.86 14.71
CA GLN A 207 -5.42 -19.91 13.68
C GLN A 207 -5.82 -19.37 12.29
N ALA A 208 -6.79 -18.45 12.24
CA ALA A 208 -7.17 -17.77 11.01
C ALA A 208 -6.00 -16.96 10.41
N ILE A 209 -5.30 -16.17 11.24
CA ILE A 209 -4.12 -15.36 10.84
C ILE A 209 -2.99 -16.25 10.27
N GLN A 210 -2.76 -17.43 10.84
CA GLN A 210 -1.63 -18.29 10.48
C GLN A 210 -1.72 -18.98 9.10
N ASN A 211 -2.87 -18.99 8.42
CA ASN A 211 -3.20 -20.09 7.52
C ASN A 211 -2.76 -19.99 6.03
N SER A 212 -3.22 -19.09 5.14
CA SER A 212 -3.68 -17.69 5.19
C SER A 212 -2.58 -16.61 5.12
N ALA A 213 -2.99 -15.44 4.62
CA ALA A 213 -2.22 -14.19 4.54
C ALA A 213 -3.10 -12.99 4.99
N TYR A 214 -3.97 -13.19 5.98
CA TYR A 214 -4.81 -12.10 6.49
C TYR A 214 -3.98 -11.07 7.25
N LYS A 215 -4.23 -9.79 6.96
CA LYS A 215 -3.68 -8.66 7.71
C LYS A 215 -4.27 -8.65 9.12
N LEU A 216 -3.43 -8.44 10.13
CA LEU A 216 -3.83 -8.40 11.54
C LEU A 216 -4.88 -7.31 11.81
N HIS A 217 -4.81 -6.20 11.08
CA HIS A 217 -5.37 -4.91 11.49
C HIS A 217 -6.81 -4.57 11.02
N ASN A 218 -7.56 -5.49 10.41
CA ASN A 218 -8.81 -5.11 9.72
C ASN A 218 -10.02 -4.83 10.62
N GLU A 219 -10.27 -5.68 11.64
CA GLU A 219 -11.46 -5.60 12.51
C GLU A 219 -11.13 -5.52 14.02
N MET A 220 -10.11 -6.24 14.52
CA MET A 220 -9.79 -6.23 15.96
C MET A 220 -9.28 -4.88 16.51
N PRO A 221 -8.38 -4.13 15.82
CA PRO A 221 -7.91 -2.82 16.30
C PRO A 221 -8.98 -1.75 16.49
N LYS A 222 -10.13 -1.92 15.85
CA LYS A 222 -11.25 -0.97 15.87
C LYS A 222 -12.02 -0.97 17.18
N LEU A 223 -11.77 -1.95 18.07
CA LEU A 223 -12.59 -2.22 19.23
C LEU A 223 -11.83 -1.96 20.55
N ARG A 224 -12.28 -0.96 21.30
CA ARG A 224 -11.64 -0.42 22.51
C ARG A 224 -11.33 -1.47 23.57
N TYR A 225 -12.25 -2.41 23.84
CA TYR A 225 -12.05 -3.39 24.91
C TYR A 225 -11.16 -4.56 24.48
N ALA A 226 -11.10 -4.89 23.18
CA ALA A 226 -10.18 -5.89 22.66
C ALA A 226 -8.71 -5.52 22.91
N TRP A 227 -8.37 -4.23 22.88
CA TRP A 227 -7.03 -3.75 23.18
C TRP A 227 -6.52 -4.10 24.59
N ARG A 228 -7.40 -4.16 25.60
CA ARG A 228 -7.05 -4.60 26.96
C ARG A 228 -6.46 -6.01 27.00
N LEU A 229 -6.74 -6.81 25.98
CA LEU A 229 -6.13 -8.13 25.77
C LEU A 229 -4.86 -8.03 24.92
N LEU A 230 -4.96 -7.38 23.75
CA LEU A 230 -3.89 -7.32 22.75
C LEU A 230 -2.60 -6.68 23.29
N VAL A 231 -2.69 -5.57 24.06
CA VAL A 231 -1.50 -4.90 24.61
C VAL A 231 -0.69 -5.76 25.59
N THR A 232 -1.25 -6.88 26.07
CA THR A 232 -0.53 -7.81 26.96
C THR A 232 0.45 -8.72 26.22
N GLY A 233 0.44 -8.72 24.87
CA GLY A 233 1.29 -9.58 24.05
C GLY A 233 0.76 -11.01 23.88
N VAL A 234 -0.43 -11.35 24.40
CA VAL A 234 -0.99 -12.70 24.27
C VAL A 234 -1.16 -13.16 22.81
N LEU A 235 -1.43 -12.25 21.86
CA LEU A 235 -1.47 -12.58 20.43
C LEU A 235 -0.08 -12.97 19.89
N ARG A 236 0.98 -12.26 20.30
CA ARG A 236 2.38 -12.60 19.97
C ARG A 236 2.71 -14.01 20.46
N ASP A 237 2.32 -14.30 21.71
CA ASP A 237 2.61 -15.59 22.35
C ASP A 237 1.83 -16.74 21.68
N GLN A 238 0.55 -16.54 21.34
CA GLN A 238 -0.26 -17.50 20.58
C GLN A 238 0.25 -17.71 19.14
N LEU A 239 0.83 -16.69 18.51
CA LEU A 239 1.46 -16.80 17.19
C LEU A 239 2.86 -17.43 17.22
N GLY A 240 3.44 -17.65 18.40
CA GLY A 240 4.80 -18.17 18.57
C GLY A 240 5.89 -17.19 18.11
N ILE A 241 5.62 -15.88 18.18
CA ILE A 241 6.57 -14.83 17.81
C ILE A 241 7.50 -14.55 19.00
N ASP A 242 8.81 -14.65 18.80
CA ASP A 242 9.77 -14.29 19.84
C ASP A 242 9.79 -12.77 20.08
N ASN A 243 9.72 -12.35 21.35
CA ASN A 243 9.65 -10.93 21.68
C ASN A 243 10.96 -10.19 21.38
N ARG A 244 12.13 -10.86 21.46
CA ARG A 244 13.41 -10.23 21.16
C ARG A 244 13.60 -10.08 19.64
N GLU A 245 13.18 -11.06 18.84
CA GLU A 245 13.13 -10.93 17.38
C GLU A 245 12.22 -9.75 16.96
N LEU A 246 11.07 -9.62 17.63
CA LEU A 246 10.12 -8.50 17.45
C LEU A 246 10.74 -7.14 17.85
N GLU A 247 11.47 -7.07 18.98
CA GLU A 247 12.26 -5.89 19.39
C GLU A 247 13.30 -5.50 18.35
N GLU A 248 14.06 -6.47 17.84
CA GLU A 248 15.14 -6.22 16.89
C GLU A 248 14.60 -5.77 15.54
N LYS A 249 13.68 -6.52 14.93
CA LYS A 249 13.11 -6.19 13.61
C LYS A 249 12.26 -4.92 13.64
N GLY A 250 11.46 -4.70 14.68
CA GLY A 250 10.74 -3.45 14.85
C GLY A 250 11.69 -2.25 15.03
N GLY A 251 12.83 -2.44 15.70
CA GLY A 251 13.86 -1.40 15.87
C GLY A 251 14.54 -1.05 14.55
N GLN A 252 14.88 -2.05 13.74
CA GLN A 252 15.39 -1.88 12.38
C GLN A 252 14.37 -1.17 11.47
N ALA A 253 13.09 -1.52 11.59
CA ALA A 253 12.02 -0.88 10.82
C ALA A 253 11.81 0.60 11.19
N ILE A 254 11.78 0.93 12.49
CA ILE A 254 11.74 2.33 12.97
C ILE A 254 12.92 3.12 12.41
N HIS A 255 14.14 2.57 12.47
CA HIS A 255 15.33 3.22 11.93
C HIS A 255 15.24 3.45 10.41
N THR A 256 14.73 2.47 9.68
CA THR A 256 14.54 2.54 8.21
C THR A 256 13.52 3.59 7.83
N ILE A 257 12.37 3.64 8.51
CA ILE A 257 11.34 4.67 8.32
C ILE A 257 11.93 6.06 8.60
N GLN A 258 12.64 6.22 9.72
CA GLN A 258 13.28 7.49 10.07
C GLN A 258 14.32 7.93 9.02
N GLN A 259 15.14 7.00 8.53
CA GLN A 259 16.12 7.26 7.47
C GLN A 259 15.42 7.76 6.21
N ARG A 260 14.42 7.01 5.71
CA ARG A 260 13.66 7.40 4.50
C ARG A 260 13.01 8.77 4.64
N LEU A 261 12.38 9.05 5.78
CA LEU A 261 11.66 10.30 5.99
C LEU A 261 12.59 11.52 6.07
N ARG A 262 13.78 11.35 6.69
CA ARG A 262 14.80 12.39 6.84
C ARG A 262 15.56 12.65 5.54
N ASP A 263 16.07 11.59 4.91
CA ASP A 263 17.09 11.69 3.87
C ASP A 263 16.49 11.83 2.46
N GLY A 264 15.25 11.37 2.26
CA GLY A 264 14.64 11.17 0.94
C GLY A 264 14.68 9.70 0.51
N PRO A 265 14.11 9.34 -0.65
CA PRO A 265 14.23 8.00 -1.18
C PRO A 265 15.65 7.76 -1.67
N ILE A 266 16.19 6.57 -1.42
CA ILE A 266 17.40 6.11 -2.08
C ILE A 266 17.05 5.60 -3.47
N ARG A 267 17.91 5.86 -4.44
CA ARG A 267 17.80 5.31 -5.80
C ARG A 267 19.00 4.40 -6.06
N PRO A 268 18.93 3.13 -5.67
CA PRO A 268 20.09 2.24 -5.68
C PRO A 268 20.58 1.94 -7.10
N LEU A 269 19.76 2.17 -8.13
CA LEU A 269 20.09 1.93 -9.53
C LEU A 269 20.16 3.23 -10.35
N ALA A 270 20.18 4.41 -9.72
CA ALA A 270 20.20 5.71 -10.41
C ALA A 270 21.37 5.90 -11.38
N LEU A 271 22.51 5.26 -11.11
CA LEU A 271 23.73 5.34 -11.92
C LEU A 271 23.91 4.13 -12.85
N GLU A 272 23.02 3.12 -12.76
CA GLU A 272 23.15 1.91 -13.58
C GLU A 272 22.83 2.23 -15.05
N PRO A 273 23.65 1.72 -15.99
CA PRO A 273 23.39 1.89 -17.40
C PRO A 273 22.15 1.08 -17.81
N MET A 274 21.54 1.49 -18.92
CA MET A 274 20.27 0.91 -19.37
C MET A 274 20.33 -0.59 -19.68
N GLU A 275 21.51 -1.08 -20.07
CA GLU A 275 21.76 -2.50 -20.30
C GLU A 275 21.66 -3.33 -19.02
N GLU A 276 22.27 -2.86 -17.93
CA GLU A 276 22.25 -3.51 -16.62
C GLU A 276 20.86 -3.41 -15.99
N LEU A 277 20.17 -2.26 -16.08
CA LEU A 277 18.76 -2.14 -15.65
C LEU A 277 17.86 -3.18 -16.34
N ALA A 278 17.95 -3.28 -17.67
CA ALA A 278 17.16 -4.26 -18.41
C ALA A 278 17.57 -5.71 -18.08
N GLY A 279 18.85 -5.95 -17.75
CA GLY A 279 19.35 -7.21 -17.24
C GLY A 279 18.79 -7.59 -15.86
N ILE A 280 18.72 -6.64 -14.92
CA ILE A 280 18.14 -6.84 -13.58
C ILE A 280 16.65 -7.16 -13.68
N VAL A 281 15.89 -6.41 -14.52
CA VAL A 281 14.48 -6.70 -14.78
C VAL A 281 14.32 -8.11 -15.37
N GLU A 282 15.13 -8.49 -16.36
CA GLU A 282 15.10 -9.82 -16.98
C GLU A 282 15.43 -10.96 -15.99
N ALA A 283 16.46 -10.77 -15.15
CA ALA A 283 16.87 -11.74 -14.14
C ALA A 283 15.79 -11.96 -13.06
N LYS A 284 15.12 -10.88 -12.64
CA LYS A 284 14.06 -10.90 -11.63
C LYS A 284 12.83 -11.72 -12.02
N PHE A 285 12.49 -11.78 -13.31
CA PHE A 285 11.42 -12.64 -13.81
C PHE A 285 11.90 -14.06 -14.18
N GLY A 286 13.22 -14.30 -14.17
CA GLY A 286 13.80 -15.64 -14.36
C GLY A 286 13.75 -16.15 -15.82
N TYR A 287 13.44 -15.29 -16.79
CA TYR A 287 13.42 -15.67 -18.21
C TYR A 287 13.70 -14.47 -19.12
N LYS A 288 14.22 -14.76 -20.32
CA LYS A 288 14.50 -13.72 -21.32
C LYS A 288 13.22 -13.01 -21.78
N ILE A 289 13.16 -11.70 -21.58
CA ILE A 289 12.06 -10.81 -22.01
C ILE A 289 12.49 -9.83 -23.09
N ARG A 290 13.80 -9.58 -23.23
CA ARG A 290 14.34 -8.62 -24.20
C ARG A 290 14.20 -9.11 -25.64
N ASN A 291 13.56 -8.27 -26.45
CA ASN A 291 13.62 -8.36 -27.91
C ASN A 291 15.04 -7.97 -28.42
N PRO A 292 15.44 -8.38 -29.63
CA PRO A 292 16.69 -7.90 -30.22
C PRO A 292 16.75 -6.36 -30.24
N PRO A 293 17.90 -5.73 -29.97
CA PRO A 293 18.04 -4.27 -30.01
C PRO A 293 17.87 -3.71 -31.42
N VAL A 294 17.62 -2.40 -31.50
CA VAL A 294 17.51 -1.65 -32.77
C VAL A 294 18.66 -0.68 -32.97
N ASN A 295 18.88 -0.29 -34.23
CA ASN A 295 19.95 0.62 -34.64
C ASN A 295 19.47 2.09 -34.72
N ASP A 296 20.38 3.00 -35.07
CA ASP A 296 20.07 4.43 -35.22
C ASP A 296 19.08 4.73 -36.37
N GLU A 297 19.05 3.90 -37.41
CA GLU A 297 18.15 4.06 -38.57
C GLU A 297 16.70 3.70 -38.21
N ASP A 298 16.50 2.61 -37.45
CA ASP A 298 15.21 2.23 -36.87
C ASP A 298 14.66 3.35 -35.97
N ILE A 299 15.53 3.93 -35.13
CA ILE A 299 15.19 5.03 -34.21
C ILE A 299 14.86 6.30 -34.99
N ALA A 300 15.70 6.72 -35.93
CA ALA A 300 15.44 7.88 -36.77
C ALA A 300 14.14 7.71 -37.60
N GLY A 301 13.85 6.50 -38.09
CA GLY A 301 12.60 6.18 -38.76
C GLY A 301 11.37 6.27 -37.84
N ALA A 302 11.52 5.93 -36.56
CA ALA A 302 10.47 6.10 -35.56
C ALA A 302 10.27 7.58 -35.18
N GLU A 303 11.34 8.33 -34.96
CA GLU A 303 11.30 9.78 -34.69
C GLU A 303 10.65 10.54 -35.86
N ALA A 304 11.04 10.23 -37.10
CA ALA A 304 10.45 10.82 -38.31
C ALA A 304 8.95 10.45 -38.50
N ARG A 305 8.53 9.25 -38.08
CA ARG A 305 7.12 8.82 -38.14
C ARG A 305 6.26 9.45 -37.04
N LEU A 306 6.87 9.73 -35.88
CA LEU A 306 6.19 10.39 -34.74
C LEU A 306 6.27 11.93 -34.82
N ASP A 307 7.10 12.47 -35.71
CA ASP A 307 7.43 13.91 -35.83
C ASP A 307 7.94 14.51 -34.51
N VAL A 308 8.71 13.71 -33.76
CA VAL A 308 9.27 14.11 -32.45
C VAL A 308 10.53 13.31 -32.13
N PRO A 309 11.59 13.92 -31.56
CA PRO A 309 12.73 13.16 -31.04
C PRO A 309 12.33 12.37 -29.80
N LEU A 310 12.68 11.08 -29.74
CA LEU A 310 12.46 10.24 -28.56
C LEU A 310 13.44 10.62 -27.43
N PRO A 311 13.05 10.44 -26.15
CA PRO A 311 13.92 10.75 -25.03
C PRO A 311 15.17 9.85 -25.01
N ARG A 312 16.26 10.41 -24.48
CA ARG A 312 17.61 9.81 -24.53
C ARG A 312 17.68 8.44 -23.85
N ASP A 313 16.99 8.29 -22.72
CA ASP A 313 16.93 7.04 -21.96
C ASP A 313 16.11 5.97 -22.69
N LEU A 314 14.96 6.31 -23.28
CA LEU A 314 14.22 5.39 -24.16
C LEU A 314 15.08 4.95 -25.36
N LYS A 315 15.86 5.85 -25.97
CA LYS A 315 16.80 5.47 -27.05
C LYS A 315 17.91 4.53 -26.57
N ALA A 316 18.51 4.79 -25.40
CA ALA A 316 19.46 3.87 -24.78
C ALA A 316 18.83 2.49 -24.48
N PHE A 317 17.56 2.45 -24.12
CA PHE A 317 16.83 1.20 -23.94
C PHE A 317 16.59 0.49 -25.26
N LEU A 318 16.23 1.21 -26.33
CA LEU A 318 16.00 0.63 -27.65
C LEU A 318 17.28 0.01 -28.26
N HIS A 319 18.45 0.61 -28.00
CA HIS A 319 19.76 -0.01 -28.30
C HIS A 319 20.10 -1.23 -27.42
N THR A 320 19.39 -1.43 -26.31
CA THR A 320 19.52 -2.62 -25.43
C THR A 320 18.50 -3.69 -25.80
N SER A 321 17.26 -3.29 -26.11
CA SER A 321 16.10 -4.15 -26.32
C SER A 321 14.97 -3.40 -27.04
N ASN A 322 14.44 -3.98 -28.12
CA ASN A 322 13.28 -3.43 -28.83
C ASN A 322 11.95 -3.75 -28.12
N GLY A 323 11.82 -3.35 -26.86
CA GLY A 323 10.68 -3.68 -25.99
C GLY A 323 10.79 -5.02 -25.24
N PHE A 324 9.72 -5.38 -24.52
CA PHE A 324 9.58 -6.64 -23.76
C PHE A 324 8.32 -7.39 -24.22
N SER A 325 8.47 -8.65 -24.61
CA SER A 325 7.41 -9.40 -25.32
C SER A 325 6.62 -10.43 -24.48
N ARG A 326 6.46 -10.21 -23.17
CA ARG A 326 5.84 -11.17 -22.23
C ARG A 326 4.71 -10.55 -21.39
N ASP A 327 3.56 -11.23 -21.40
CA ASP A 327 2.28 -10.80 -20.81
C ASP A 327 2.27 -10.66 -19.26
N GLU A 328 3.32 -11.13 -18.59
CA GLU A 328 3.42 -11.35 -17.14
C GLU A 328 4.16 -10.22 -16.38
N VAL A 329 4.77 -9.27 -17.12
CA VAL A 329 5.58 -8.17 -16.55
C VAL A 329 4.87 -6.84 -16.83
N VAL A 330 5.44 -6.03 -17.71
CA VAL A 330 4.81 -4.96 -18.47
C VAL A 330 5.27 -5.20 -19.89
N VAL A 331 4.34 -5.43 -20.82
CA VAL A 331 4.68 -5.60 -22.24
C VAL A 331 5.12 -4.24 -22.75
N ILE A 332 6.43 -4.02 -22.93
CA ILE A 332 6.92 -2.79 -23.58
C ILE A 332 6.90 -3.03 -25.09
N ASN A 333 6.15 -2.21 -25.81
CA ASN A 333 6.02 -2.27 -27.26
C ASN A 333 7.37 -2.15 -27.97
N SER A 334 7.49 -2.80 -29.13
CA SER A 334 8.58 -2.54 -30.05
C SER A 334 8.46 -1.13 -30.64
N ILE A 335 9.59 -0.58 -31.08
CA ILE A 335 9.68 0.74 -31.70
C ILE A 335 8.72 0.90 -32.89
N SER A 336 8.52 -0.18 -33.65
CA SER A 336 7.58 -0.26 -34.78
C SER A 336 6.11 -0.12 -34.36
N ALA A 337 5.75 -0.48 -33.13
CA ALA A 337 4.39 -0.35 -32.59
C ALA A 337 4.13 1.02 -31.91
N LEU A 338 5.17 1.82 -31.64
CA LEU A 338 5.02 3.18 -31.12
C LEU A 338 4.25 4.05 -32.13
N LYS A 339 3.23 4.74 -31.63
CA LYS A 339 2.35 5.65 -32.38
C LYS A 339 1.69 6.62 -31.40
N TRP A 340 1.29 7.78 -31.91
CA TRP A 340 0.33 8.63 -31.24
C TRP A 340 -1.04 7.96 -31.16
N GLN A 341 -1.69 8.11 -30.01
CA GLN A 341 -3.09 7.74 -29.79
C GLN A 341 -3.66 8.61 -28.66
N PRO A 342 -4.98 8.80 -28.55
CA PRO A 342 -5.57 9.36 -27.34
C PRO A 342 -5.26 8.46 -26.12
N PRO A 343 -5.20 9.00 -24.90
CA PRO A 343 -5.18 8.19 -23.69
C PRO A 343 -6.45 7.30 -23.63
N LEU A 344 -6.34 6.12 -23.02
CA LEU A 344 -7.47 5.18 -22.93
C LEU A 344 -8.70 5.78 -22.24
N ILE A 345 -8.49 6.71 -21.29
CA ILE A 345 -9.54 7.40 -20.57
C ILE A 345 -9.31 8.91 -20.73
N PRO A 346 -10.06 9.59 -21.62
CA PRO A 346 -9.86 11.00 -21.97
C PRO A 346 -9.99 11.99 -20.81
N GLU A 347 -10.66 11.58 -19.72
CA GLU A 347 -10.87 12.40 -18.53
C GLU A 347 -9.64 12.47 -17.62
N TYR A 348 -8.59 11.65 -17.86
CA TYR A 348 -7.36 11.72 -17.07
C TYR A 348 -6.50 12.91 -17.47
N GLN A 349 -6.03 13.61 -16.44
CA GLN A 349 -5.24 14.81 -16.56
C GLN A 349 -3.87 14.58 -15.90
N LEU A 350 -2.84 15.28 -16.37
CA LEU A 350 -1.48 15.10 -15.91
C LEU A 350 -1.25 15.85 -14.58
N SER A 351 -0.92 15.10 -13.53
CA SER A 351 -0.33 15.61 -12.28
C SER A 351 1.15 15.22 -12.20
N LEU A 352 2.00 16.17 -11.80
CA LEU A 352 3.44 15.91 -11.58
C LEU A 352 3.77 15.54 -10.12
N LEU A 353 2.84 15.74 -9.17
CA LEU A 353 3.07 15.54 -7.74
C LEU A 353 2.01 14.63 -7.11
N PRO A 354 2.10 13.29 -7.31
CA PRO A 354 1.20 12.35 -6.63
C PRO A 354 1.23 12.57 -5.12
N GLY A 355 0.04 12.78 -4.52
CA GLY A 355 -0.15 13.05 -3.08
C GLY A 355 -0.16 14.52 -2.64
N VAL A 356 0.07 15.47 -3.56
CA VAL A 356 -0.31 16.87 -3.33
C VAL A 356 -1.82 17.06 -3.55
N ASP A 357 -2.41 16.25 -4.44
CA ASP A 357 -3.81 16.28 -4.92
C ASP A 357 -4.87 15.75 -3.94
N ALA A 358 -4.59 15.72 -2.63
CA ALA A 358 -5.51 15.18 -1.63
C ALA A 358 -6.68 16.15 -1.30
N TYR A 359 -7.55 15.77 -0.34
CA TYR A 359 -8.76 16.53 0.08
C TYR A 359 -8.54 18.00 0.51
N LYS A 360 -7.28 18.45 0.68
CA LYS A 360 -6.89 19.86 0.91
C LYS A 360 -5.70 20.28 0.05
N GLY A 361 -5.53 19.62 -1.10
CA GLY A 361 -4.51 19.91 -2.08
C GLY A 361 -4.69 21.29 -2.70
N PRO A 362 -3.65 21.79 -3.38
CA PRO A 362 -3.76 22.98 -4.18
C PRO A 362 -4.65 22.69 -5.40
N ASP A 363 -5.55 23.62 -5.72
CA ASP A 363 -6.38 23.55 -6.92
C ASP A 363 -5.55 23.97 -8.14
N ILE A 364 -4.61 23.10 -8.52
CA ILE A 364 -3.78 23.27 -9.73
C ILE A 364 -4.56 22.65 -10.87
N GLU A 365 -4.99 23.47 -11.83
CA GLU A 365 -5.66 22.99 -13.03
C GLU A 365 -4.76 21.98 -13.75
N TYR A 366 -5.15 20.71 -13.78
CA TYR A 366 -4.36 19.66 -14.42
C TYR A 366 -4.36 19.80 -15.95
N VAL A 367 -3.29 19.33 -16.59
CA VAL A 367 -3.16 19.39 -18.06
C VAL A 367 -3.90 18.22 -18.70
N ALA A 368 -4.88 18.52 -19.56
CA ALA A 368 -5.60 17.52 -20.33
C ALA A 368 -4.69 16.94 -21.44
N LEU A 369 -4.68 15.61 -21.58
CA LEU A 369 -3.86 14.91 -22.56
C LEU A 369 -4.72 14.53 -23.79
N ASP A 370 -4.51 15.18 -24.94
CA ASP A 370 -5.21 14.81 -26.18
C ASP A 370 -4.52 13.65 -26.93
N ARG A 371 -3.21 13.46 -26.70
CA ARG A 371 -2.39 12.41 -27.31
C ARG A 371 -1.26 11.94 -26.38
N VAL A 372 -0.93 10.66 -26.51
CA VAL A 372 0.18 9.99 -25.81
C VAL A 372 0.84 8.98 -26.75
N ILE A 373 2.07 8.55 -26.44
CA ILE A 373 2.71 7.41 -27.10
C ILE A 373 2.55 6.18 -26.20
N SER A 374 1.95 5.11 -26.74
CA SER A 374 1.76 3.86 -25.99
C SER A 374 3.05 3.06 -25.87
N LEU A 375 3.67 3.09 -24.69
CA LEU A 375 4.77 2.18 -24.36
C LEU A 375 4.24 0.78 -24.02
N SER A 376 3.07 0.65 -23.40
CA SER A 376 2.48 -0.66 -23.09
C SER A 376 1.81 -1.34 -24.29
N GLY A 377 2.05 -2.64 -24.47
CA GLY A 377 1.20 -3.55 -25.24
C GLY A 377 0.09 -4.16 -24.39
N TYR A 378 -0.78 -4.96 -25.01
CA TYR A 378 -1.85 -5.67 -24.29
C TYR A 378 -1.28 -6.80 -23.43
N SER A 379 -1.25 -6.63 -22.11
CA SER A 379 -0.92 -7.71 -21.17
C SER A 379 -2.18 -8.52 -20.83
N ARG A 380 -2.03 -9.82 -20.56
CA ARG A 380 -3.16 -10.66 -20.08
C ARG A 380 -3.67 -10.25 -18.71
N LEU A 381 -2.81 -9.63 -17.92
CA LEU A 381 -3.18 -9.07 -16.63
C LEU A 381 -4.03 -7.80 -16.78
N GLY A 382 -4.03 -7.14 -17.94
CA GLY A 382 -5.03 -6.14 -18.37
C GLY A 382 -5.10 -4.85 -17.54
N ASN A 383 -4.22 -4.70 -16.55
CA ASN A 383 -4.39 -3.76 -15.44
C ASN A 383 -3.34 -2.65 -15.37
N GLU A 384 -2.34 -2.60 -16.26
CA GLU A 384 -1.36 -1.50 -16.31
C GLU A 384 -1.08 -1.09 -17.77
N TYR A 385 -1.30 0.19 -18.06
CA TYR A 385 -0.96 0.86 -19.30
C TYR A 385 0.17 1.84 -19.01
N VAL A 386 1.12 1.98 -19.94
CA VAL A 386 2.28 2.86 -19.78
C VAL A 386 2.32 3.79 -20.98
N TYR A 387 2.25 5.08 -20.70
CA TYR A 387 2.27 6.15 -21.68
C TYR A 387 3.53 6.99 -21.53
N LEU A 388 4.13 7.33 -22.67
CA LEU A 388 5.14 8.37 -22.76
C LEU A 388 4.44 9.70 -23.05
N ILE A 389 4.69 10.68 -22.20
CA ILE A 389 4.07 12.01 -22.19
C ILE A 389 5.05 13.01 -22.78
N GLU A 390 4.59 13.76 -23.79
CA GLU A 390 5.45 14.64 -24.57
C GLU A 390 5.82 15.96 -23.86
N PRO A 391 6.91 16.63 -24.28
CA PRO A 391 7.42 17.79 -23.56
C PRO A 391 6.46 18.98 -23.48
N HIS A 392 5.52 19.12 -24.42
CA HIS A 392 4.54 20.19 -24.33
C HIS A 392 3.69 20.09 -23.04
N PHE A 393 3.10 18.92 -22.76
CA PHE A 393 2.26 18.72 -21.57
C PHE A 393 3.08 18.72 -20.27
N VAL A 394 4.29 18.16 -20.29
CA VAL A 394 5.19 18.18 -19.11
C VAL A 394 5.60 19.62 -18.78
N ASN A 395 5.97 20.41 -19.80
CA ASN A 395 6.32 21.82 -19.62
C ASN A 395 5.12 22.65 -19.15
N GLU A 396 3.92 22.39 -19.67
CA GLU A 396 2.69 23.06 -19.23
C GLU A 396 2.38 22.73 -17.77
N ALA A 397 2.35 21.45 -17.40
CA ALA A 397 2.06 21.02 -16.03
C ALA A 397 3.09 21.56 -15.04
N ARG A 398 4.38 21.60 -15.41
CA ARG A 398 5.44 22.22 -14.60
C ARG A 398 5.24 23.73 -14.48
N THR A 399 4.80 24.41 -15.54
CA THR A 399 4.55 25.86 -15.52
C THR A 399 3.39 26.18 -14.59
N ARG A 400 2.26 25.44 -14.68
CA ARG A 400 1.11 25.58 -13.76
C ARG A 400 1.51 25.29 -12.31
N LEU A 401 2.30 24.25 -12.08
CA LEU A 401 2.83 23.89 -10.76
C LEU A 401 3.74 24.98 -10.16
N ARG A 402 4.63 25.57 -10.96
CA ARG A 402 5.52 26.66 -10.52
C ARG A 402 4.75 27.97 -10.31
N ASP A 403 3.82 28.34 -11.20
CA ASP A 403 2.96 29.51 -11.01
C ASP A 403 2.18 29.40 -9.69
N TYR A 404 1.56 28.25 -9.43
CA TYR A 404 0.87 28.03 -8.17
C TYR A 404 1.84 28.18 -6.98
N TYR A 405 3.01 27.56 -7.03
CA TYR A 405 4.01 27.67 -5.95
C TYR A 405 4.44 29.12 -5.68
N GLU A 406 4.77 29.87 -6.73
CA GLU A 406 5.31 31.24 -6.63
C GLU A 406 4.23 32.27 -6.25
N ASN A 407 3.02 32.14 -6.80
CA ASN A 407 1.98 33.18 -6.76
C ASN A 407 0.79 32.87 -5.85
N GLN A 408 0.50 31.59 -5.53
CA GLN A 408 -0.75 31.18 -4.87
C GLN A 408 -0.53 30.39 -3.57
N ALA A 409 0.50 29.54 -3.52
CA ALA A 409 0.78 28.64 -2.42
C ALA A 409 1.15 29.41 -1.14
N GLN A 410 0.41 29.15 -0.06
CA GLN A 410 0.72 29.63 1.29
C GLN A 410 2.00 28.94 1.84
N PRO A 411 2.69 29.51 2.86
CA PRO A 411 3.96 28.97 3.36
C PRO A 411 3.93 27.48 3.75
N GLU A 412 2.84 27.03 4.37
CA GLU A 412 2.64 25.61 4.70
C GLU A 412 2.56 24.74 3.44
N MET A 413 1.82 25.18 2.42
CA MET A 413 1.69 24.47 1.15
C MET A 413 3.02 24.44 0.39
N ARG A 414 3.79 25.54 0.37
CA ARG A 414 5.16 25.56 -0.19
C ARG A 414 6.04 24.50 0.46
N THR A 415 5.99 24.38 1.79
CA THR A 415 6.76 23.37 2.53
C THR A 415 6.36 21.93 2.15
N ILE A 416 5.06 21.67 1.91
CA ILE A 416 4.58 20.37 1.38
C ILE A 416 5.12 20.14 -0.03
N MET A 417 4.98 21.12 -0.93
CA MET A 417 5.43 21.05 -2.32
C MET A 417 6.94 20.83 -2.41
N ASP A 418 7.75 21.54 -1.62
CA ASP A 418 9.20 21.37 -1.54
C ASP A 418 9.59 19.96 -1.13
N LYS A 419 8.89 19.36 -0.15
CA LYS A 419 9.13 17.97 0.27
C LYS A 419 8.76 16.98 -0.83
N CYS A 420 7.61 17.15 -1.47
CA CYS A 420 7.17 16.30 -2.57
C CYS A 420 8.10 16.40 -3.78
N VAL A 421 8.50 17.61 -4.18
CA VAL A 421 9.44 17.83 -5.30
C VAL A 421 10.80 17.21 -4.99
N LYS A 422 11.33 17.41 -3.77
CA LYS A 422 12.59 16.78 -3.34
C LYS A 422 12.52 15.26 -3.33
N ASP A 423 11.45 14.68 -2.77
CA ASP A 423 11.28 13.21 -2.74
C ASP A 423 11.13 12.62 -4.15
N TYR A 424 10.38 13.29 -5.03
CA TYR A 424 9.97 12.69 -6.31
C TYR A 424 10.93 12.94 -7.47
N PHE A 425 11.58 14.12 -7.48
CA PHE A 425 12.47 14.56 -8.56
C PHE A 425 13.93 14.73 -8.11
N GLY A 426 14.20 14.80 -6.81
CA GLY A 426 15.49 15.20 -6.24
C GLY A 426 15.53 16.68 -5.85
N GLY A 427 14.80 17.53 -6.57
CA GLY A 427 14.73 18.96 -6.33
C GLY A 427 13.98 19.72 -7.44
N TRP A 428 13.87 21.03 -7.26
CA TRP A 428 13.22 21.92 -8.23
C TRP A 428 14.03 22.09 -9.51
N ASP A 429 15.36 21.95 -9.46
CA ASP A 429 16.26 22.07 -10.61
C ASP A 429 16.16 20.84 -11.51
N GLU A 430 16.03 19.64 -10.93
CA GLU A 430 15.78 18.38 -11.63
C GLU A 430 14.39 18.38 -12.29
N LEU A 431 13.35 18.83 -11.57
CA LEU A 431 12.02 19.03 -12.13
C LEU A 431 12.03 20.03 -13.30
N GLN A 432 12.82 21.10 -13.20
CA GLN A 432 12.97 22.11 -14.26
C GLN A 432 13.66 21.57 -15.52
N GLN A 433 14.46 20.51 -15.40
CA GLN A 433 15.13 19.81 -16.51
C GLN A 433 14.31 18.65 -17.11
N LEU A 434 13.13 18.36 -16.55
CA LEU A 434 12.30 17.26 -17.00
C LEU A 434 11.59 17.58 -18.33
N ASP A 435 12.11 17.07 -19.44
CA ASP A 435 11.46 17.21 -20.75
C ASP A 435 10.36 16.16 -20.97
N TRP A 436 10.63 14.89 -20.68
CA TRP A 436 9.71 13.78 -20.96
C TRP A 436 9.22 13.12 -19.67
N GLY A 437 7.95 12.76 -19.65
CA GLY A 437 7.31 12.09 -18.53
C GLY A 437 6.79 10.70 -18.91
N ILE A 438 6.58 9.85 -17.91
CA ILE A 438 5.84 8.60 -18.08
C ILE A 438 4.62 8.63 -17.18
N THR A 439 3.50 8.11 -17.67
CA THR A 439 2.30 7.86 -16.86
C THR A 439 2.00 6.37 -16.87
N ARG A 440 1.90 5.78 -15.68
CA ARG A 440 1.48 4.39 -15.46
C ARG A 440 0.03 4.42 -15.00
N PHE A 441 -0.87 4.00 -15.88
CA PHE A 441 -2.30 3.97 -15.62
C PHE A 441 -2.76 2.56 -15.24
N ARG A 442 -3.37 2.41 -14.07
CA ARG A 442 -4.06 1.19 -13.62
C ARG A 442 -5.54 1.49 -13.42
N LYS A 443 -6.36 0.44 -13.33
CA LYS A 443 -7.84 0.54 -13.27
C LYS A 443 -8.42 1.59 -12.30
N TYR A 444 -7.70 1.93 -11.22
CA TYR A 444 -8.11 2.89 -10.19
C TYR A 444 -7.03 3.91 -9.81
N ASP A 445 -5.94 4.01 -10.59
CA ASP A 445 -4.70 4.62 -10.13
C ASP A 445 -3.84 5.14 -11.30
N CYS A 446 -3.07 6.21 -11.08
CA CYS A 446 -2.35 6.92 -12.14
C CYS A 446 -1.04 7.53 -11.58
N ASP A 447 0.07 6.83 -11.78
CA ASP A 447 1.40 7.29 -11.33
C ASP A 447 2.11 8.06 -12.44
N PHE A 448 2.59 9.27 -12.14
CA PHE A 448 3.59 9.94 -12.98
C PHE A 448 5.00 9.46 -12.62
N VAL A 449 5.91 9.30 -13.59
CA VAL A 449 7.31 8.88 -13.37
C VAL A 449 8.25 9.81 -14.15
N PRO A 450 9.35 10.33 -13.54
CA PRO A 450 10.25 11.28 -14.20
C PRO A 450 11.21 10.58 -15.19
N GLY A 451 10.69 10.21 -16.36
CA GLY A 451 11.47 9.61 -17.44
C GLY A 451 11.54 8.07 -17.41
N PHE A 452 12.13 7.51 -18.47
CA PHE A 452 12.15 6.08 -18.76
C PHE A 452 13.21 5.30 -17.96
N HIS A 453 14.32 5.94 -17.60
CA HIS A 453 15.31 5.35 -16.68
C HIS A 453 14.70 5.04 -15.31
N ILE A 454 13.98 6.01 -14.72
CA ILE A 454 13.33 5.84 -13.41
C ILE A 454 12.21 4.79 -13.49
N PHE A 455 11.46 4.75 -14.60
CA PHE A 455 10.46 3.71 -14.84
C PHE A 455 11.05 2.29 -14.88
N LEU A 456 12.25 2.10 -15.45
CA LEU A 456 12.93 0.80 -15.39
C LEU A 456 13.56 0.51 -14.03
N GLU A 457 14.05 1.52 -13.30
CA GLU A 457 14.45 1.36 -11.89
C GLU A 457 13.28 0.88 -11.03
N ASP A 458 12.09 1.47 -11.16
CA ASP A 458 10.86 1.01 -10.48
C ASP A 458 10.58 -0.48 -10.79
N LEU A 459 10.63 -0.87 -12.07
CA LEU A 459 10.40 -2.26 -12.48
C LEU A 459 11.49 -3.20 -11.96
N ALA A 460 12.73 -2.73 -11.81
CA ALA A 460 13.84 -3.48 -11.23
C ALA A 460 13.69 -3.67 -9.71
N VAL A 461 13.18 -2.69 -8.96
CA VAL A 461 13.07 -2.76 -7.48
C VAL A 461 11.72 -3.23 -6.92
N ARG A 462 10.58 -2.98 -7.59
CA ARG A 462 9.22 -3.30 -7.07
C ARG A 462 9.07 -4.80 -6.74
N PRO A 463 8.52 -5.21 -5.58
CA PRO A 463 8.24 -6.62 -5.29
C PRO A 463 7.45 -7.30 -6.42
N VAL A 464 7.76 -8.56 -6.73
CA VAL A 464 6.95 -9.35 -7.67
C VAL A 464 5.63 -9.70 -6.98
N GLU A 465 4.55 -9.06 -7.42
CA GLU A 465 3.18 -9.40 -7.01
C GLU A 465 2.81 -10.74 -7.66
N LEU A 466 2.96 -11.84 -6.90
CA LEU A 466 2.73 -13.23 -7.30
C LEU A 466 1.26 -13.67 -7.19
#